data_AF-A0A6I1JWP3-F1
#
_entry.id   AF-A0A6I1JWP3-F1
#
_cell.length_a   1.000
_cell.length_b   1.000
_cell.length_c   1.000
_cell.angle_alpha   90.00
_cell.angle_beta   90.00
_cell.angle_gamma   90.00
#
_symmetry.space_group_name_H-M   'P 1'
#
loop_
_entity.id
_entity.type
_entity.pdbx_description
1 polymer ?
#
loop_
_entity_poly.entity_id
_entity_poly.type
_entity_poly.pdbx_seq_one_letter_code
_entity_poly.pdbx_strand_id
1 'polypeptide(L)'
;MPVVPNFQVSHQWIRELRRFRGSVVGVYFRIADEEQVLCGRYNEVHPRMTAAEAHAVIRGQTGMEGFEVIILRKISAKEITRISRLPQSVGWRHYPGAHGKQPWACECCQKGEFGSRRIRERFADISESAS
;
A
#
# COMPACT_ATOMS: atom_id res chain seq x y z
N MET A 1 6.60 4.56 3.64
CA MET A 1 6.92 3.13 3.79
C MET A 1 8.43 2.96 3.84
N PRO A 2 9.02 2.33 4.89
CA PRO A 2 10.43 1.99 4.90
C PRO A 2 10.81 1.12 3.69
N VAL A 3 12.01 1.33 3.16
CA VAL A 3 12.52 0.50 2.06
C VAL A 3 12.88 -0.87 2.64
N VAL A 4 12.18 -1.90 2.20
CA VAL A 4 12.40 -3.30 2.58
C VAL A 4 12.81 -4.12 1.35
N PRO A 5 13.44 -5.30 1.51
CA PRO A 5 13.88 -6.11 0.37
C PRO A 5 12.77 -6.48 -0.61
N ASN A 6 11.52 -6.56 -0.14
CA ASN A 6 10.37 -6.78 -1.00
C ASN A 6 9.97 -5.47 -1.73
N PHE A 7 10.17 -5.45 -3.04
CA PHE A 7 9.87 -4.31 -3.91
C PHE A 7 8.39 -3.95 -3.93
N GLN A 8 7.48 -4.94 -3.93
CA GLN A 8 6.05 -4.69 -3.92
C GLN A 8 5.62 -3.99 -2.64
N VAL A 9 6.12 -4.46 -1.48
CA VAL A 9 5.80 -3.89 -0.17
C VAL A 9 6.33 -2.45 -0.04
N SER A 10 7.58 -2.20 -0.46
CA SER A 10 8.18 -0.85 -0.42
C SER A 10 7.38 0.18 -1.22
N HIS A 11 6.74 -0.27 -2.30
CA HIS A 11 6.04 0.57 -3.26
C HIS A 11 4.53 0.26 -3.36
N GLN A 12 3.99 -0.32 -2.30
CA GLN A 12 2.65 -0.90 -2.29
C GLN A 12 1.51 0.08 -2.57
N TRP A 13 1.79 1.38 -2.41
CA TRP A 13 0.85 2.48 -2.54
C TRP A 13 0.77 3.08 -3.95
N ILE A 14 1.64 2.70 -4.89
CA ILE A 14 1.69 3.33 -6.23
C ILE A 14 0.34 3.24 -6.93
N ARG A 15 -0.22 2.03 -7.02
CA ARG A 15 -1.47 1.81 -7.75
C ARG A 15 -2.64 2.59 -7.14
N GLU A 16 -2.69 2.68 -5.82
CA GLU A 16 -3.73 3.43 -5.11
C GLU A 16 -3.55 4.95 -5.28
N LEU A 17 -2.33 5.47 -5.07
CA LEU A 17 -2.04 6.89 -5.26
C LEU A 17 -2.30 7.34 -6.70
N ARG A 18 -1.99 6.48 -7.68
CA ARG A 18 -2.24 6.75 -9.10
C ARG A 18 -3.71 6.93 -9.42
N ARG A 19 -4.59 6.22 -8.71
CA ARG A 19 -6.05 6.33 -8.90
C ARG A 19 -6.55 7.75 -8.70
N PHE A 20 -5.94 8.49 -7.76
CA PHE A 20 -6.37 9.84 -7.39
C PHE A 20 -5.47 10.95 -7.92
N ARG A 21 -4.22 10.66 -8.26
CA ARG A 21 -3.20 11.67 -8.59
C ARG A 21 -2.58 11.52 -9.99
N GLY A 22 -2.93 10.48 -10.75
CA GLY A 22 -2.26 10.18 -12.02
C GLY A 22 -0.87 9.59 -11.80
N SER A 23 0.04 9.71 -12.77
CA SER A 23 1.37 9.10 -12.68
C SER A 23 2.18 9.63 -11.49
N VAL A 24 2.75 8.72 -10.70
CA VAL A 24 3.56 9.06 -9.51
C VAL A 24 5.02 8.61 -9.66
N VAL A 25 5.92 9.28 -8.95
CA VAL A 25 7.34 8.91 -8.85
C VAL A 25 7.70 8.51 -7.42
N GLY A 26 8.69 7.63 -7.29
CA GLY A 26 9.25 7.29 -5.99
C GLY A 26 10.28 8.32 -5.56
N VAL A 27 10.11 8.86 -4.36
CA VAL A 27 11.12 9.70 -3.70
C VAL A 27 11.66 8.93 -2.51
N TYR A 28 12.96 8.66 -2.53
CA TYR A 28 13.68 8.01 -1.43
C TYR A 28 14.42 9.07 -0.66
N PHE A 29 14.34 9.02 0.65
CA PHE A 29 15.00 9.95 1.55
C PHE A 29 15.41 9.22 2.83
N ARG A 30 16.28 9.85 3.62
CA ARG A 30 16.71 9.35 4.94
C ARG A 30 16.29 10.34 6.02
N ILE A 31 15.86 9.81 7.15
CA ILE A 31 15.51 10.56 8.36
C ILE A 31 16.31 9.98 9.54
N ALA A 32 16.44 10.76 10.62
CA ALA A 32 17.05 10.27 11.85
C ALA A 32 16.18 9.20 12.50
N ASP A 33 16.81 8.30 13.27
CA ASP A 33 16.13 7.20 13.94
C ASP A 33 15.14 7.71 15.00
N GLU A 34 15.44 8.85 15.63
CA GLU A 34 14.62 9.51 16.66
C GLU A 34 13.49 10.38 16.09
N GLU A 35 13.42 10.52 14.75
CA GLU A 35 12.39 11.33 14.10
C GLU A 35 11.00 10.83 14.48
N GLN A 36 10.14 11.77 14.89
CA GLN A 36 8.78 11.44 15.31
C GLN A 36 7.87 11.24 14.10
N VAL A 37 7.27 10.05 14.01
CA VAL A 37 6.38 9.63 12.93
C VAL A 37 5.07 9.11 13.49
N LEU A 38 4.03 9.09 12.67
CA LEU A 38 2.84 8.29 12.92
C LEU A 38 2.97 6.99 12.12
N CYS A 39 2.78 5.84 12.77
CA CYS A 39 2.89 4.53 12.12
C CYS A 39 1.68 3.67 12.45
N GLY A 40 1.07 3.09 11.43
CA GLY A 40 -0.15 2.29 11.59
C GLY A 40 -0.47 1.53 10.31
N ARG A 41 -1.57 0.78 10.35
CA ARG A 41 -2.15 0.19 9.15
C ARG A 41 -3.20 1.12 8.56
N TYR A 42 -3.42 0.96 7.26
CA TYR A 42 -4.44 1.66 6.52
C TYR A 42 -5.81 1.52 7.19
N ASN A 43 -6.52 2.64 7.34
CA ASN A 43 -7.79 2.74 8.06
C ASN A 43 -7.76 2.33 9.55
N GLU A 44 -6.58 2.25 10.15
CA GLU A 44 -6.41 2.03 11.59
C GLU A 44 -5.80 3.27 12.28
N VAL A 45 -5.71 3.21 13.61
CA VAL A 45 -5.07 4.26 14.40
C VAL A 45 -3.57 4.28 14.11
N HIS A 46 -3.01 5.48 13.97
CA HIS A 46 -1.59 5.69 13.75
C HIS A 46 -0.93 6.28 15.00
N PRO A 47 -0.51 5.45 15.98
CA PRO A 47 0.23 5.93 17.13
C PRO A 47 1.51 6.66 16.72
N ARG A 48 1.88 7.64 17.55
CA ARG A 48 3.14 8.38 17.41
C ARG A 48 4.28 7.58 18.03
N MET A 49 5.38 7.45 17.29
CA MET A 49 6.58 6.74 17.71
C MET A 49 7.80 7.29 16.95
N THR A 50 8.99 6.82 17.28
CA THR A 50 10.23 7.11 16.54
C THR A 50 10.29 6.35 15.21
N ALA A 51 11.10 6.83 14.27
CA ALA A 51 11.31 6.16 12.99
C ALA A 51 11.92 4.76 13.17
N ALA A 52 12.83 4.60 14.14
CA ALA A 52 13.39 3.30 14.50
C ALA A 52 12.33 2.33 15.03
N GLU A 53 11.45 2.78 15.93
CA GLU A 53 10.33 1.97 16.43
C GLU A 53 9.37 1.57 15.30
N ALA A 54 8.99 2.51 14.43
CA ALA A 54 8.12 2.24 13.29
C ALA A 54 8.72 1.17 12.36
N HIS A 55 10.02 1.27 12.08
CA HIS A 55 10.71 0.27 11.27
C HIS A 55 10.76 -1.10 11.96
N ALA A 56 11.00 -1.15 13.28
CA ALA A 56 10.99 -2.39 14.06
C ALA A 56 9.59 -3.04 14.06
N VAL A 57 8.52 -2.26 14.28
CA VAL A 57 7.12 -2.72 14.22
C VAL A 57 6.83 -3.35 12.87
N ILE A 58 7.14 -2.65 11.77
CA ILE A 58 6.86 -3.15 10.42
C ILE A 58 7.64 -4.43 10.12
N ARG A 59 8.93 -4.50 10.50
CA ARG A 59 9.76 -5.69 10.25
C ARG A 59 9.36 -6.90 11.09
N GLY A 60 8.84 -6.68 12.30
CA GLY A 60 8.42 -7.75 13.19
C GLY A 60 7.08 -8.39 12.83
N GLN A 61 6.31 -7.78 11.92
CA GLN A 61 4.96 -8.22 11.57
C GLN A 61 4.94 -9.18 10.38
N THR A 62 4.07 -10.19 10.46
CA THR A 62 3.73 -11.03 9.32
C THR A 62 2.74 -10.26 8.42
N GLY A 63 3.16 -9.98 7.18
CA GLY A 63 2.37 -9.15 6.25
C GLY A 63 2.54 -7.65 6.50
N MET A 64 3.56 -7.09 5.85
CA MET A 64 3.87 -5.64 5.86
C MET A 64 2.95 -4.81 4.95
N GLU A 65 2.01 -5.46 4.27
CA GLU A 65 1.06 -4.78 3.41
C GLU A 65 0.07 -3.96 4.25
N GLY A 66 -0.29 -2.77 3.77
CA GLY A 66 -1.19 -1.83 4.42
C GLY A 66 -0.53 -0.91 5.43
N PHE A 67 0.74 -1.12 5.77
CA PHE A 67 1.43 -0.20 6.69
C PHE A 67 1.72 1.16 6.04
N GLU A 68 1.55 2.19 6.86
CA GLU A 68 1.81 3.59 6.56
C GLU A 68 2.74 4.17 7.61
N VAL A 69 3.65 5.03 7.15
CA VAL A 69 4.51 5.83 8.02
C VAL A 69 4.41 7.25 7.53
N ILE A 70 3.88 8.12 8.39
CA ILE A 70 3.58 9.52 8.10
C ILE A 70 4.57 10.39 8.88
N ILE A 71 5.29 11.23 8.16
CA ILE A 71 6.23 12.17 8.75
C ILE A 71 5.53 13.51 8.88
N LEU A 72 5.56 14.08 10.08
CA LEU A 72 4.75 15.26 10.44
C LEU A 72 5.40 16.59 10.06
N ARG A 73 6.62 16.55 9.53
CA ARG A 73 7.36 17.72 9.06
C ARG A 73 7.64 17.66 7.57
N LYS A 74 8.08 18.78 7.02
CA LYS A 74 8.60 18.84 5.65
C LYS A 74 9.91 18.05 5.55
N ILE A 75 10.06 17.34 4.43
CA ILE A 75 11.33 16.72 4.03
C ILE A 75 12.15 17.74 3.25
N SER A 76 13.39 17.95 3.67
CA SER A 76 14.32 18.83 2.98
C SER A 76 14.92 18.16 1.74
N ALA A 77 15.33 18.95 0.76
CA ALA A 77 15.98 18.42 -0.44
C ALA A 77 17.29 17.65 -0.13
N LYS A 78 17.99 17.98 0.96
CA LYS A 78 19.24 17.31 1.38
C LYS A 78 19.01 15.89 1.91
N GLU A 79 17.80 15.60 2.39
CA GLU A 79 17.44 14.27 2.87
C GLU A 79 17.10 13.31 1.72
N ILE A 80 16.80 13.83 0.53
CA ILE A 80 16.46 13.04 -0.66
C ILE A 80 17.72 12.37 -1.18
N THR A 81 17.69 11.05 -1.24
CA THR A 81 18.81 10.23 -1.72
C THR A 81 18.62 9.77 -3.16
N ARG A 82 17.36 9.64 -3.61
CA ARG A 82 17.05 9.18 -4.97
C ARG A 82 15.64 9.57 -5.39
N ILE A 83 15.47 9.86 -6.68
CA ILE A 83 14.16 9.96 -7.33
C ILE A 83 14.12 8.91 -8.43
N SER A 84 13.10 8.05 -8.44
CA SER A 84 12.97 6.98 -9.43
C SER A 84 11.60 6.95 -10.09
N ARG A 85 11.59 6.65 -11.39
CA ARG A 85 10.38 6.21 -12.08
C ARG A 85 10.07 4.78 -11.66
N LEU A 86 8.86 4.56 -11.15
CA LEU A 86 8.44 3.25 -10.67
C LEU A 86 7.37 2.66 -11.59
N PRO A 87 7.29 1.33 -11.72
CA PRO A 87 6.23 0.71 -12.51
C PRO A 87 4.86 1.05 -11.91
N GLN A 88 3.99 1.66 -12.71
CA GLN A 88 2.70 2.19 -12.28
C GLN A 88 1.63 1.10 -11.99
N SER A 89 2.00 -0.16 -12.21
CA SER A 89 1.19 -1.36 -11.93
C SER A 89 1.43 -1.94 -10.53
N VAL A 90 2.49 -1.50 -9.84
CA VAL A 90 2.90 -2.03 -8.53
C VAL A 90 1.97 -1.57 -7.42
N GLY A 91 1.73 -2.45 -6.45
CA GLY A 91 0.84 -2.20 -5.33
C GLY A 91 -0.45 -3.01 -5.40
N TRP A 92 -1.33 -2.76 -4.44
CA TRP A 92 -2.63 -3.43 -4.33
C TRP A 92 -3.71 -2.66 -5.13
N ARG A 93 -4.81 -3.35 -5.45
CA ARG A 93 -5.88 -2.82 -6.32
C ARG A 93 -7.17 -2.47 -5.56
N HIS A 94 -7.44 -3.16 -4.46
CA HIS A 94 -8.69 -3.03 -3.71
C HIS A 94 -8.43 -2.79 -2.22
N TYR A 95 -7.60 -3.65 -1.62
CA TYR A 95 -7.19 -3.55 -0.23
C TYR A 95 -5.82 -4.22 -0.04
N PRO A 96 -5.07 -3.89 1.03
CA PRO A 96 -3.82 -4.57 1.37
C PRO A 96 -4.02 -6.07 1.59
N GLY A 97 -3.18 -6.93 1.00
CA GLY A 97 -3.34 -8.38 1.09
C GLY A 97 -4.31 -8.97 0.06
N ALA A 98 -4.75 -8.20 -0.93
CA ALA A 98 -5.63 -8.71 -2.00
C ALA A 98 -4.90 -9.61 -3.03
N HIS A 99 -3.57 -9.50 -3.14
CA HIS A 99 -2.80 -10.34 -4.07
C HIS A 99 -2.89 -11.82 -3.69
N GLY A 100 -3.12 -12.68 -4.68
CA GLY A 100 -3.27 -14.13 -4.48
C GLY A 100 -4.59 -14.58 -3.88
N LYS A 101 -5.47 -13.66 -3.47
CA LYS A 101 -6.83 -14.00 -2.99
C LYS A 101 -7.83 -14.03 -4.13
N GLN A 102 -8.76 -14.97 -4.07
CA GLN A 102 -9.85 -15.04 -5.04
C GLN A 102 -10.76 -13.79 -4.89
N PRO A 103 -11.02 -13.05 -5.99
CA PRO A 103 -11.90 -11.90 -5.94
C PRO A 103 -13.35 -12.31 -5.72
N TRP A 104 -14.11 -11.47 -5.02
CA TRP A 104 -15.55 -11.68 -4.84
C TRP A 104 -16.28 -11.34 -6.15
N ALA A 105 -17.11 -12.25 -6.64
CA ALA A 105 -17.70 -12.17 -7.97
C ALA A 105 -19.05 -11.45 -8.05
N CYS A 106 -19.67 -11.06 -6.93
CA CYS A 106 -21.00 -10.42 -6.98
C CYS A 106 -20.96 -9.11 -7.76
N GLU A 107 -22.11 -8.75 -8.34
CA GLU A 107 -22.34 -7.45 -8.98
C GLU A 107 -22.06 -6.27 -8.04
N CYS A 108 -22.33 -6.48 -6.75
CA CYS A 108 -22.09 -5.54 -5.68
C CYS A 108 -20.61 -5.21 -5.43
N CYS A 109 -19.70 -6.16 -5.62
CA CYS A 109 -18.26 -6.01 -5.38
C CYS A 109 -17.51 -5.65 -6.66
N GLN A 110 -18.05 -6.01 -7.82
CA GLN A 110 -17.43 -5.79 -9.13
C GLN A 110 -18.13 -4.66 -9.90
N LYS A 111 -18.25 -3.47 -9.25
CA LYS A 111 -18.95 -2.28 -9.77
C LYS A 111 -18.16 -1.58 -10.88
N GLY A 112 -18.21 -2.11 -12.09
CA GLY A 112 -17.70 -1.44 -13.29
C GLY A 112 -16.17 -1.27 -13.37
N GLU A 113 -15.42 -1.94 -12.49
CA GLU A 113 -13.96 -1.92 -12.57
C GLU A 113 -13.44 -2.60 -13.85
N PHE A 114 -12.25 -2.21 -14.32
CA PHE A 114 -11.62 -2.85 -15.47
C PHE A 114 -11.47 -4.37 -15.29
N GLY A 115 -12.08 -5.17 -16.16
CA GLY A 115 -12.07 -6.64 -16.05
C GLY A 115 -13.10 -7.21 -15.07
N SER A 116 -13.96 -6.38 -14.46
CA SER A 116 -15.06 -6.81 -13.60
C SER A 116 -15.97 -7.84 -14.27
N ARG A 117 -16.37 -7.62 -15.53
CA ARG A 117 -17.16 -8.59 -16.32
C ARG A 117 -16.50 -9.97 -16.37
N ARG A 118 -15.21 -10.03 -16.70
CA ARG A 118 -14.44 -11.28 -16.76
C ARG A 118 -14.32 -11.96 -15.39
N ILE A 119 -14.21 -11.18 -14.31
CA ILE A 119 -14.20 -11.71 -12.93
C ILE A 119 -15.56 -12.32 -12.60
N ARG A 120 -16.66 -11.63 -12.90
CA ARG A 120 -18.02 -12.15 -12.69
C ARG A 120 -18.25 -13.43 -13.48
N GLU A 121 -17.94 -13.43 -14.78
CA GLU A 121 -18.09 -14.60 -15.65
C GLU A 121 -17.25 -15.80 -15.17
N ARG A 122 -16.05 -15.56 -14.62
CA ARG A 122 -15.15 -16.63 -14.17
C ARG A 122 -15.52 -17.23 -12.81
N PHE A 123 -16.20 -16.47 -11.95
CA PHE A 123 -16.43 -16.84 -10.56
C PHE A 123 -17.91 -16.76 -10.14
N ALA A 124 -18.85 -16.69 -11.11
CA ALA A 124 -20.29 -16.56 -10.88
C ALA A 124 -20.86 -17.67 -9.99
N ASP A 125 -20.39 -18.90 -10.17
CA ASP A 125 -20.92 -20.10 -9.49
C ASP A 125 -20.62 -20.15 -7.98
N ILE A 126 -19.72 -19.30 -7.47
CA ILE A 126 -19.27 -19.32 -6.07
C ILE A 126 -19.98 -18.25 -5.22
N SER A 127 -20.68 -17.30 -5.85
CA SER A 127 -21.37 -16.21 -5.14
C SER A 127 -22.73 -16.56 -4.53
N GLU A 128 -23.35 -17.70 -4.90
CA GLU A 128 -24.68 -18.09 -4.40
C GLU A 128 -24.65 -18.75 -3.01
N SER A 129 -23.49 -19.25 -2.55
CA SER A 129 -23.34 -19.96 -1.28
C SER A 129 -23.02 -19.08 -0.06
N ALA A 130 -23.11 -17.76 -0.18
CA ALA A 130 -22.77 -16.80 0.88
C ALA A 130 -23.91 -15.81 1.22
N SER A 131 -25.16 -16.21 0.98
CA SER A 131 -26.37 -15.50 1.46
C SER A 131 -26.97 -16.19 2.67
#